data_AF-A0A0V0JBZ7-F1
#
_entry.id   AF-A0A0V0JBZ7-F1
#
_cell.length_a   1.000
_cell.length_b   1.000
_cell.length_c   1.000
_cell.angle_alpha   90.00
_cell.angle_beta   90.00
_cell.angle_gamma   90.00
#
_symmetry.space_group_name_H-M   'P 1'
#
loop_
_entity.id
_entity.type
_entity.pdbx_description
1 polymer ?
#
loop_
_entity_poly.entity_id
_entity_poly.type
_entity_poly.pdbx_seq_one_letter_code
_entity_poly.pdbx_strand_id
1 'polypeptide(L)'
;MFGTIPIRFVFGLSGAADLGLEVRCDATTLSRLAIKRFRTPSPTVFLQAALTEMLHIPGFRMSRSVLNFVIDSIYMCVDYSIENFLKRVKACMLSHYQNLQHPQLLKALDISSAYVLSLNHEELTELVSTYPSCAEIAAEAAADSLSDVFTECLKSHWLNQLLVPRILSWLLALFACLEIRPLASTLPDIYRNWLSGDLSTSPAFSQTLSLFKVLNKTRVITAVDSSLGSLMASIGLLSSVKCDTNPTAVRMLSLADVRYKPLLSEAIAIIIQLKEVVASWRARLLEASESVPTEVAADGTSSPISCIPLPGKRLTLQTLREHLKNSPVISKEKDISCGRGITPWKRALDEFAAWLTAVLTSQRPQGSSKLPEDSLACLLPAPHHLPLYEVFYGPPTSEVAALRFRLDPPMQRVVHQVLTNPGAHLKCAELCLMNPEGLDPLLPDLCILYKLHLEAGKLINLYDWLVAFATVVGDPGSSRTLNDKPSQWIQSRFLRGISELEHLGFIRGTRRRVDHVSRLTSTCFLY
;
A
#
# COMPACT_ATOMS: atom_id res chain seq x y z
N MET A 1 63.81 12.61 4.63
CA MET A 1 62.76 11.83 5.33
C MET A 1 61.40 12.26 4.78
N PHE A 2 60.89 11.60 3.74
CA PHE A 2 59.49 11.79 3.36
C PHE A 2 58.67 10.81 4.18
N GLY A 3 57.94 11.33 5.18
CA GLY A 3 57.08 10.53 6.04
C GLY A 3 56.03 9.79 5.22
N THR A 4 55.85 8.51 5.49
CA THR A 4 54.79 7.67 4.93
C THR A 4 53.43 8.27 5.26
N ILE A 5 52.71 8.78 4.26
CA ILE A 5 51.35 9.29 4.46
C ILE A 5 50.39 8.10 4.43
N PRO A 6 49.63 7.82 5.52
CA PRO A 6 48.66 6.74 5.52
C PRO A 6 47.40 7.16 4.76
N ILE A 7 47.35 6.88 3.45
CA ILE A 7 46.20 7.18 2.60
C ILE A 7 45.18 6.02 2.70
N ARG A 8 43.91 6.36 2.97
CA ARG A 8 42.78 5.42 2.94
C ARG A 8 41.77 5.89 1.91
N PHE A 9 41.43 5.01 0.97
CA PHE A 9 40.41 5.27 -0.05
C PHE A 9 39.08 4.65 0.38
N VAL A 10 37.99 5.40 0.22
CA VAL A 10 36.62 4.91 0.41
C VAL A 10 35.94 4.93 -0.95
N PHE A 11 35.53 3.76 -1.43
CA PHE A 11 34.86 3.60 -2.71
C PHE A 11 33.37 3.35 -2.50
N GLY A 12 32.52 4.22 -3.04
CA GLY A 12 31.07 4.02 -3.13
C GLY A 12 30.71 3.23 -4.38
N LEU A 13 30.58 1.91 -4.27
CA LEU A 13 30.24 1.02 -5.39
C LEU A 13 28.74 0.70 -5.36
N SER A 14 28.05 0.85 -6.49
CA SER A 14 26.61 0.49 -6.61
C SER A 14 26.39 -1.00 -6.91
N GLY A 15 27.39 -1.68 -7.45
CA GLY A 15 27.35 -3.10 -7.81
C GLY A 15 28.27 -3.98 -6.95
N ALA A 16 28.45 -5.23 -7.35
CA ALA A 16 29.39 -6.13 -6.71
C ALA A 16 30.82 -5.54 -6.75
N ALA A 17 31.53 -5.60 -5.62
CA ALA A 17 32.85 -5.00 -5.49
C ALA A 17 33.85 -5.55 -6.52
N ASP A 18 33.73 -6.85 -6.83
CA ASP A 18 34.62 -7.54 -7.77
C ASP A 18 34.40 -6.99 -9.18
N LEU A 19 33.14 -6.93 -9.65
CA LEU A 19 32.81 -6.35 -10.96
C LEU A 19 33.16 -4.86 -11.06
N GLY A 20 32.95 -4.09 -9.99
CA GLY A 20 33.16 -2.65 -9.99
C GLY A 20 34.63 -2.25 -10.05
N LEU A 21 35.50 -2.99 -9.37
CA LEU A 21 36.94 -2.70 -9.28
C LEU A 21 37.74 -3.43 -10.37
N GLU A 22 37.41 -4.68 -10.71
CA GLU A 22 38.14 -5.45 -11.73
C GLU A 22 37.94 -4.90 -13.15
N VAL A 23 36.77 -4.31 -13.44
CA VAL A 23 36.52 -3.68 -14.75
C VAL A 23 37.30 -2.36 -14.91
N ARG A 24 37.69 -1.72 -13.80
CA ARG A 24 38.25 -0.35 -13.81
C ARG A 24 39.72 -0.28 -13.40
N CYS A 25 40.21 -1.24 -12.62
CA CYS A 25 41.58 -1.30 -12.13
C CYS A 25 42.26 -2.56 -12.65
N ASP A 26 43.50 -2.41 -13.09
CA ASP A 26 44.33 -3.53 -13.51
C ASP A 26 44.84 -4.34 -12.30
N ALA A 27 45.26 -5.58 -12.55
CA ALA A 27 45.72 -6.49 -11.50
C ALA A 27 46.91 -5.94 -10.69
N THR A 28 47.77 -5.11 -11.30
CA THR A 28 48.93 -4.53 -10.60
C THR A 28 48.49 -3.45 -9.61
N THR A 29 47.46 -2.67 -9.93
CA THR A 29 46.86 -1.70 -9.01
C THR A 29 46.09 -2.40 -7.89
N LEU A 30 45.29 -3.43 -8.20
CA LEU A 30 44.52 -4.17 -7.20
C LEU A 30 45.42 -4.88 -6.17
N SER A 31 46.57 -5.43 -6.60
CA SER A 31 47.52 -6.08 -5.69
C SER A 31 48.20 -5.11 -4.70
N ARG A 32 48.18 -3.80 -4.96
CA ARG A 32 48.71 -2.75 -4.07
C ARG A 32 47.67 -2.22 -3.09
N LEU A 33 46.40 -2.60 -3.23
CA LEU A 33 45.30 -2.14 -2.39
C LEU A 33 44.96 -3.19 -1.33
N ALA A 34 44.98 -2.79 -0.06
CA ALA A 34 44.40 -3.58 1.02
C ALA A 34 42.88 -3.31 1.10
N ILE A 35 42.08 -4.19 0.49
CA ILE A 35 40.63 -3.99 0.36
C ILE A 35 39.87 -4.58 1.56
N LYS A 36 39.09 -3.74 2.26
CA LYS A 36 38.11 -4.18 3.26
C LYS A 36 36.70 -3.89 2.76
N ARG A 37 35.85 -4.92 2.71
CA ARG A 37 34.48 -4.81 2.20
C ARG A 37 33.52 -4.39 3.31
N PHE A 38 32.69 -3.40 3.01
CA PHE A 38 31.56 -3.00 3.83
C PHE A 38 30.29 -3.17 2.99
N ARG A 39 29.23 -3.73 3.57
CA ARG A 39 27.94 -3.91 2.89
C ARG A 39 26.90 -3.01 3.54
N THR A 40 26.22 -2.23 2.73
CA THR A 40 24.99 -1.54 3.14
C THR A 40 23.80 -2.50 3.01
N PRO A 41 22.79 -2.41 3.88
CA PRO A 41 21.58 -3.20 3.72
C PRO A 41 20.83 -2.79 2.43
N SER A 42 19.92 -3.66 2.00
CA SER A 42 19.12 -3.43 0.79
C SER A 42 18.29 -2.15 0.90
N PRO A 43 18.11 -1.38 -0.19
CA PRO A 43 17.21 -0.22 -0.24
C PRO A 43 15.79 -0.50 0.29
N THR A 44 15.29 -1.72 0.12
CA THR A 44 13.97 -2.16 0.63
C THR A 44 13.86 -2.05 2.15
N VAL A 45 14.94 -2.34 2.88
CA VAL A 45 14.98 -2.25 4.35
C VAL A 45 14.86 -0.79 4.78
N PHE A 46 15.55 0.11 4.09
CA PHE A 46 15.47 1.53 4.39
C PHE A 46 14.11 2.13 4.04
N LEU A 47 13.50 1.72 2.93
CA LEU A 47 12.14 2.14 2.57
C LEU A 47 11.11 1.67 3.61
N GLN A 48 11.21 0.42 4.05
CA GLN A 48 10.35 -0.12 5.10
C GLN A 48 10.53 0.64 6.42
N ALA A 49 11.77 0.98 6.78
CA ALA A 49 12.05 1.81 7.95
C ALA A 49 11.44 3.22 7.79
N ALA A 50 11.59 3.86 6.63
CA ALA A 50 10.99 5.16 6.36
C ALA A 50 9.46 5.12 6.44
N LEU A 51 8.82 4.12 5.83
CA LEU A 51 7.36 3.91 5.92
C LEU A 51 6.93 3.70 7.38
N THR A 52 7.69 2.93 8.15
CA THR A 52 7.43 2.71 9.58
C THR A 52 7.48 4.01 10.36
N GLU A 53 8.48 4.86 10.13
CA GLU A 53 8.59 6.16 10.80
C GLU A 53 7.46 7.13 10.38
N MET A 54 7.03 7.11 9.11
CA MET A 54 5.88 7.93 8.66
C MET A 54 4.59 7.61 9.42
N LEU A 55 4.40 6.36 9.86
CA LEU A 55 3.24 5.97 10.69
C LEU A 55 3.28 6.56 12.11
N HIS A 56 4.39 7.14 12.54
CA HIS A 56 4.51 7.76 13.86
C HIS A 56 4.33 9.27 13.81
N ILE A 57 4.30 9.87 12.60
CA ILE A 57 4.16 11.31 12.43
C ILE A 57 2.73 11.76 12.79
N PRO A 58 2.57 12.75 13.67
CA PRO A 58 1.27 13.34 14.00
C PRO A 58 0.65 14.14 12.86
N GLY A 59 -0.67 13.99 12.71
CA GLY A 59 -1.51 14.83 11.87
C GLY A 59 -1.95 14.10 10.61
N PHE A 60 -1.31 14.41 9.48
CA PHE A 60 -1.69 13.84 8.20
C PHE A 60 -1.37 12.34 8.11
N ARG A 61 -2.35 11.56 7.64
CA ARG A 61 -2.24 10.15 7.35
C ARG A 61 -2.54 9.89 5.88
N MET A 62 -1.74 9.03 5.28
CA MET A 62 -1.99 8.58 3.92
C MET A 62 -3.20 7.66 3.90
N SER A 63 -4.17 7.96 3.05
CA SER A 63 -5.26 7.02 2.75
C SER A 63 -4.71 5.76 2.05
N ARG A 64 -5.49 4.68 2.01
CA ARG A 64 -5.08 3.42 1.37
C ARG A 64 -4.69 3.62 -0.09
N SER A 65 -5.46 4.41 -0.83
CA SER A 65 -5.23 4.70 -2.25
C SER A 65 -3.91 5.45 -2.45
N VAL A 66 -3.60 6.40 -1.57
CA VAL A 66 -2.32 7.14 -1.58
C VAL A 66 -1.15 6.23 -1.23
N LEU A 67 -1.29 5.41 -0.19
CA LEU A 67 -0.24 4.47 0.22
C LEU A 67 0.07 3.46 -0.89
N ASN A 68 -0.96 2.91 -1.54
CA ASN A 68 -0.82 2.07 -2.73
C ASN A 68 -0.11 2.81 -3.85
N PHE A 69 -0.56 4.02 -4.19
CA PHE A 69 0.06 4.81 -5.24
C PHE A 69 1.54 5.05 -4.99
N VAL A 70 1.92 5.44 -3.77
CA VAL A 70 3.31 5.73 -3.43
C VAL A 70 4.16 4.45 -3.49
N ILE A 71 3.69 3.33 -2.95
CA ILE A 71 4.41 2.04 -2.99
C ILE A 71 4.51 1.52 -4.43
N ASP A 72 3.41 1.53 -5.17
CA ASP A 72 3.34 1.10 -6.57
C ASP A 72 4.26 1.96 -7.44
N SER A 73 4.33 3.27 -7.21
CA SER A 73 5.23 4.16 -7.96
C SER A 73 6.70 3.80 -7.77
N ILE A 74 7.11 3.46 -6.54
CA ILE A 74 8.47 3.01 -6.24
C ILE A 74 8.76 1.67 -6.93
N TYR A 75 7.83 0.73 -6.86
CA TYR A 75 8.01 -0.60 -7.42
C TYR A 75 8.02 -0.58 -8.96
N MET A 76 7.07 0.14 -9.57
CA MET A 76 6.93 0.26 -11.02
C MET A 76 8.09 1.04 -11.66
N CYS A 77 8.56 2.10 -11.00
CA CYS A 77 9.72 2.86 -11.48
C CYS A 77 11.05 2.19 -11.10
N VAL A 78 11.04 1.12 -10.30
CA VAL A 78 12.24 0.47 -9.74
C VAL A 78 13.13 1.48 -8.98
N ASP A 79 12.52 2.57 -8.51
CA ASP A 79 13.20 3.69 -7.87
C ASP A 79 13.13 3.52 -6.35
N TYR A 80 14.05 2.73 -5.78
CA TYR A 80 14.17 2.59 -4.31
C TYR A 80 14.77 3.82 -3.61
N SER A 81 14.56 5.02 -4.17
CA SER A 81 15.03 6.28 -3.61
C SER A 81 14.08 6.77 -2.53
N ILE A 82 14.60 6.88 -1.30
CA ILE A 82 13.89 7.43 -0.15
C ILE A 82 13.57 8.92 -0.39
N GLU A 83 14.44 9.64 -1.10
CA GLU A 83 14.21 11.06 -1.39
C GLU A 83 12.99 11.25 -2.28
N ASN A 84 12.86 10.44 -3.34
CA ASN A 84 11.69 10.47 -4.22
C ASN A 84 10.43 10.04 -3.47
N PHE A 85 10.53 9.00 -2.63
CA PHE A 85 9.44 8.61 -1.72
C PHE A 85 8.97 9.80 -0.85
N LEU A 86 9.88 10.48 -0.16
CA LEU A 86 9.55 11.61 0.70
C LEU A 86 8.98 12.80 -0.08
N LYS A 87 9.50 13.08 -1.29
CA LYS A 87 8.94 14.11 -2.19
C LYS A 87 7.51 13.79 -2.60
N ARG A 88 7.20 12.52 -2.90
CA ARG A 88 5.84 12.06 -3.23
C ARG A 88 4.90 12.20 -2.03
N VAL A 89 5.33 11.76 -0.84
CA VAL A 89 4.55 11.95 0.40
C VAL A 89 4.30 13.44 0.65
N LYS A 90 5.30 14.30 0.49
CA LYS A 90 5.16 15.75 0.60
C LYS A 90 4.18 16.33 -0.41
N ALA A 91 4.17 15.84 -1.65
CA ALA A 91 3.19 16.25 -2.66
C ALA A 91 1.76 15.84 -2.27
N CYS A 92 1.58 14.63 -1.73
CA CYS A 92 0.29 14.18 -1.19
C CYS A 92 -0.17 15.04 -0.01
N MET A 93 0.73 15.35 0.93
CA MET A 93 0.44 16.26 2.06
C MET A 93 0.03 17.64 1.57
N LEU A 94 0.75 18.19 0.60
CA LEU A 94 0.45 19.51 0.03
C LEU A 94 -0.94 19.52 -0.63
N SER A 95 -1.23 18.52 -1.46
CA SER A 95 -2.54 18.40 -2.12
C SER A 95 -3.67 18.31 -1.09
N HIS A 96 -3.47 17.51 -0.03
CA HIS A 96 -4.44 17.37 1.05
C HIS A 96 -4.70 18.70 1.77
N TYR A 97 -3.64 19.38 2.21
CA TYR A 97 -3.78 20.65 2.93
C TYR A 97 -4.32 21.79 2.07
N GLN A 98 -4.10 21.76 0.75
CA GLN A 98 -4.68 22.73 -0.17
C GLN A 98 -6.19 22.56 -0.37
N ASN A 99 -6.68 21.32 -0.34
CA ASN A 99 -8.08 21.00 -0.61
C ASN A 99 -8.94 20.90 0.65
N LEU A 100 -8.32 20.95 1.82
CA LEU A 100 -9.01 20.82 3.10
C LEU A 100 -9.66 22.15 3.51
N GLN A 101 -10.99 22.17 3.60
CA GLN A 101 -11.79 23.37 3.87
C GLN A 101 -11.57 23.95 5.29
N HIS A 102 -11.40 23.08 6.29
CA HIS A 102 -11.25 23.48 7.70
C HIS A 102 -9.89 23.05 8.31
N PRO A 103 -8.77 23.70 7.96
CA PRO A 103 -7.42 23.31 8.42
C PRO A 103 -7.20 23.46 9.92
N GLN A 104 -8.09 24.18 10.61
CA GLN A 104 -8.06 24.34 12.06
C GLN A 104 -8.32 23.02 12.80
N LEU A 105 -9.07 22.09 12.19
CA LEU A 105 -9.39 20.78 12.78
C LEU A 105 -8.16 19.87 12.94
N LEU A 106 -7.12 20.06 12.11
CA LEU A 106 -5.88 19.28 12.16
C LEU A 106 -4.84 19.83 13.17
N LYS A 107 -5.14 20.95 13.85
CA LYS A 107 -4.27 21.53 14.87
C LYS A 107 -4.40 20.78 16.20
N ALA A 108 -3.64 21.21 17.21
CA ALA A 108 -3.73 20.66 18.57
C ALA A 108 -5.15 20.70 19.11
N LEU A 109 -5.49 19.74 19.97
CA LEU A 109 -6.85 19.54 20.49
C LEU A 109 -7.42 20.80 21.15
N ASP A 110 -6.59 21.59 21.83
CA ASP A 110 -7.02 22.84 22.48
C ASP A 110 -7.45 23.91 21.46
N ILE A 111 -6.79 23.96 20.30
CA ILE A 111 -7.08 24.92 19.23
C ILE A 111 -8.27 24.44 18.42
N SER A 112 -8.33 23.15 18.11
CA SER A 112 -9.43 22.58 17.34
C SER A 112 -10.74 22.57 18.13
N SER A 113 -10.70 22.32 19.43
CA SER A 113 -11.89 22.42 20.29
C SER A 113 -12.37 23.86 20.43
N ALA A 114 -11.47 24.82 20.64
CA ALA A 114 -11.81 26.24 20.65
C ALA A 114 -12.42 26.70 19.32
N TYR A 115 -11.92 26.20 18.19
CA TYR A 115 -12.49 26.46 16.88
C TYR A 115 -13.90 25.88 16.76
N VAL A 116 -14.11 24.60 17.09
CA VAL A 116 -15.44 23.97 17.02
C VAL A 116 -16.46 24.69 17.91
N LEU A 117 -16.07 25.13 19.10
CA LEU A 117 -16.93 25.89 20.01
C LEU A 117 -17.22 27.32 19.52
N SER A 118 -16.39 27.87 18.62
CA SER A 118 -16.61 29.18 18.03
C SER A 118 -17.55 29.18 16.83
N LEU A 119 -17.89 28.01 16.28
CA LEU A 119 -18.72 27.88 15.09
C LEU A 119 -20.21 28.10 15.40
N ASN A 120 -20.88 28.80 14.50
CA ASN A 120 -22.33 28.97 14.55
C ASN A 120 -23.07 27.71 14.07
N HIS A 121 -24.38 27.61 14.34
CA HIS A 121 -25.19 26.46 13.91
C HIS A 121 -25.22 26.26 12.38
N GLU A 122 -25.21 27.35 11.61
CA GLU A 122 -25.14 27.29 10.14
C GLU A 122 -23.78 26.76 9.65
N GLU A 123 -22.68 27.15 10.29
CA GLU A 123 -21.33 26.68 9.94
C GLU A 123 -21.12 25.21 10.35
N LEU A 124 -21.74 24.77 11.44
CA LEU A 124 -21.74 23.36 11.85
C LEU A 124 -22.52 22.48 10.86
N THR A 125 -23.64 22.97 10.32
CA THR A 125 -24.39 22.23 9.28
C THR A 125 -23.64 22.22 7.95
N GLU A 126 -22.93 23.29 7.60
CA GLU A 126 -22.02 23.31 6.44
C GLU A 126 -20.87 22.29 6.61
N LEU A 127 -20.28 22.20 7.80
CA LEU A 127 -19.22 21.24 8.12
C LEU A 127 -19.71 19.79 7.96
N VAL A 128 -20.90 19.48 8.48
CA VAL A 128 -21.55 18.17 8.26
C VAL A 128 -21.76 17.89 6.77
N SER A 129 -22.20 18.89 5.99
CA SER A 129 -22.44 18.71 4.56
C SER A 129 -21.15 18.51 3.75
N THR A 130 -20.04 19.07 4.23
CA THR A 130 -18.72 18.98 3.61
C THR A 130 -18.08 17.60 3.82
N TYR A 131 -18.36 16.95 4.96
CA TYR A 131 -17.76 15.66 5.33
C TYR A 131 -18.80 14.52 5.32
N PRO A 132 -18.76 13.63 4.31
CA PRO A 132 -19.73 12.53 4.19
C PRO A 132 -19.79 11.61 5.42
N SER A 133 -18.66 11.41 6.11
CA SER A 133 -18.59 10.60 7.34
C SER A 133 -19.41 11.13 8.51
N CYS A 134 -19.79 12.40 8.51
CA CYS A 134 -20.59 13.03 9.56
C CYS A 134 -22.09 12.91 9.34
N ALA A 135 -22.53 12.38 8.20
CA ALA A 135 -23.95 12.27 7.85
C ALA A 135 -24.75 11.42 8.86
N GLU A 136 -24.16 10.35 9.40
CA GLU A 136 -24.80 9.49 10.41
C GLU A 136 -24.97 10.22 11.75
N ILE A 137 -24.00 11.05 12.14
CA ILE A 137 -24.04 11.80 13.40
C ILE A 137 -25.08 12.90 13.38
N ALA A 138 -25.24 13.57 12.23
CA ALA A 138 -26.25 14.59 12.05
C ALA A 138 -27.69 14.04 12.13
N ALA A 139 -27.87 12.74 11.87
CA ALA A 139 -29.17 12.08 12.02
C ALA A 139 -29.48 11.71 13.48
N GLU A 140 -28.46 11.48 14.32
CA GLU A 140 -28.61 10.96 15.68
C GLU A 140 -28.48 12.03 16.79
N ALA A 141 -27.71 13.09 16.58
CA ALA A 141 -27.38 14.07 17.62
C ALA A 141 -28.26 15.33 17.57
N ALA A 142 -28.60 15.87 18.76
CA ALA A 142 -29.26 17.17 18.89
C ALA A 142 -28.30 18.32 18.57
N ALA A 143 -28.81 19.42 18.02
CA ALA A 143 -28.04 20.59 17.57
C ALA A 143 -27.04 21.13 18.62
N ASP A 144 -27.45 21.16 19.89
CA ASP A 144 -26.67 21.71 21.00
C ASP A 144 -25.51 20.81 21.46
N SER A 145 -25.52 19.51 21.11
CA SER A 145 -24.47 18.56 21.48
C SER A 145 -23.48 18.24 20.36
N LEU A 146 -23.68 18.80 19.16
CA LEU A 146 -22.84 18.50 17.98
C LEU A 146 -21.39 18.95 18.18
N SER A 147 -21.17 20.11 18.79
CA SER A 147 -19.84 20.63 19.10
C SER A 147 -19.07 19.67 20.00
N ASP A 148 -19.69 19.22 21.09
CA ASP A 148 -19.11 18.27 22.04
C ASP A 148 -18.79 16.93 21.35
N VAL A 149 -19.72 16.40 20.55
CA VAL A 149 -19.51 15.18 19.76
C VAL A 149 -18.32 15.34 18.82
N PHE A 150 -18.19 16.47 18.11
CA PHE A 150 -17.03 16.69 17.23
C PHE A 150 -15.72 16.77 18.01
N THR A 151 -15.68 17.40 19.19
CA THR A 151 -14.46 17.41 20.01
C THR A 151 -14.07 16.00 20.47
N GLU A 152 -15.03 15.15 20.83
CA GLU A 152 -14.80 13.75 21.18
C GLU A 152 -14.31 12.93 19.97
N CYS A 153 -14.85 13.19 18.78
CA CYS A 153 -14.42 12.56 17.53
C CYS A 153 -12.97 12.93 17.19
N LEU A 154 -12.62 14.22 17.27
CA LEU A 154 -11.25 14.69 17.06
C LEU A 154 -10.29 14.07 18.07
N LYS A 155 -10.68 14.04 19.36
CA LYS A 155 -9.91 13.38 20.42
C LYS A 155 -9.66 11.90 20.09
N SER A 156 -10.70 11.19 19.64
CA SER A 156 -10.63 9.78 19.25
C SER A 156 -9.67 9.54 18.09
N HIS A 157 -9.64 10.43 17.08
CA HIS A 157 -8.67 10.34 15.97
C HIS A 157 -7.23 10.49 16.45
N TRP A 158 -6.94 11.50 17.27
CA TRP A 158 -5.60 11.71 17.81
C TRP A 158 -5.15 10.54 18.68
N LEU A 159 -6.05 9.99 19.50
CA LEU A 159 -5.79 8.79 20.30
C LEU A 159 -5.50 7.58 19.41
N ASN A 160 -6.31 7.36 18.37
CA ASN A 160 -6.10 6.28 17.40
C ASN A 160 -4.74 6.41 16.69
N GLN A 161 -4.31 7.62 16.31
CA GLN A 161 -3.00 7.83 15.70
C GLN A 161 -1.82 7.43 16.60
N LEU A 162 -1.97 7.56 17.92
CA LEU A 162 -1.00 7.09 18.91
C LEU A 162 -1.05 5.58 19.13
N LEU A 163 -2.25 5.03 19.21
CA LEU A 163 -2.49 3.63 19.54
C LEU A 163 -2.17 2.68 18.38
N VAL A 164 -2.57 3.02 17.15
CA VAL A 164 -2.49 2.13 15.97
C VAL A 164 -1.07 1.57 15.76
N PRO A 165 0.01 2.36 15.67
CA PRO A 165 1.35 1.80 15.46
C PRO A 165 1.80 0.84 16.58
N ARG A 166 1.33 1.05 17.81
CA ARG A 166 1.68 0.25 19.00
C ARG A 166 0.92 -1.07 19.01
N ILE A 167 -0.38 -1.03 18.75
CA ILE A 167 -1.23 -2.23 18.69
C ILE A 167 -0.84 -3.09 17.49
N LEU A 168 -0.56 -2.48 16.32
CA LEU A 168 -0.09 -3.24 15.16
C LEU A 168 1.29 -3.86 15.39
N SER A 169 2.18 -3.20 16.15
CA SER A 169 3.47 -3.78 16.55
C SER A 169 3.30 -4.95 17.53
N TRP A 170 2.29 -4.88 18.40
CA TRP A 170 1.91 -5.99 19.28
C TRP A 170 1.39 -7.19 18.47
N LEU A 171 0.48 -6.97 17.51
CA LEU A 171 -0.02 -8.02 16.61
C LEU A 171 1.11 -8.67 15.79
N LEU A 172 2.03 -7.85 15.26
CA LEU A 172 3.18 -8.35 14.50
C LEU A 172 4.08 -9.24 15.38
N ALA A 173 4.29 -8.86 16.65
CA ALA A 173 5.06 -9.66 17.60
C ALA A 173 4.34 -10.98 17.97
N LEU A 174 3.01 -10.96 18.09
CA LEU A 174 2.19 -12.15 18.37
C LEU A 174 2.27 -13.18 17.22
N PHE A 175 2.29 -12.73 15.97
CA PHE A 175 2.35 -13.61 14.80
C PHE A 175 3.76 -13.81 14.24
N ALA A 176 4.80 -13.30 14.90
CA ALA A 176 6.19 -13.41 14.45
C ALA A 176 6.69 -14.87 14.36
N CYS A 177 6.10 -15.78 15.15
CA CYS A 177 6.47 -17.20 15.17
C CYS A 177 5.94 -18.01 13.97
N LEU A 178 5.11 -17.42 13.10
CA LEU A 178 4.57 -18.08 11.92
C LEU A 178 5.55 -18.00 10.74
N GLU A 179 5.86 -19.15 10.14
CA GLU A 179 6.73 -19.24 8.95
C GLU A 179 6.02 -18.72 7.69
N ILE A 180 4.72 -19.01 7.56
CA ILE A 180 3.83 -18.46 6.53
C ILE A 180 3.02 -17.34 7.17
N ARG A 181 3.20 -16.10 6.68
CA ARG A 181 2.52 -14.89 7.21
C ARG A 181 1.54 -14.33 6.18
N PRO A 182 0.27 -14.79 6.15
CA PRO A 182 -0.71 -14.30 5.19
C PRO A 182 -1.19 -12.88 5.50
N LEU A 183 -1.23 -12.45 6.77
CA LEU A 183 -1.69 -11.11 7.14
C LEU A 183 -0.72 -10.01 6.71
N ALA A 184 0.59 -10.24 6.86
CA ALA A 184 1.70 -9.41 6.40
C ALA A 184 3.00 -9.72 7.16
N SER A 185 4.14 -9.33 6.60
CA SER A 185 5.45 -9.50 7.24
C SER A 185 6.00 -8.25 7.92
N THR A 186 5.45 -7.07 7.60
CA THR A 186 5.95 -5.77 8.03
C THR A 186 4.82 -4.89 8.60
N LEU A 187 5.18 -3.91 9.44
CA LEU A 187 4.21 -2.97 10.03
C LEU A 187 3.42 -2.18 8.97
N PRO A 188 4.05 -1.62 7.91
CA PRO A 188 3.31 -0.90 6.86
C PRO A 188 2.29 -1.77 6.11
N ASP A 189 2.57 -3.05 5.93
CA ASP A 189 1.66 -3.97 5.24
C ASP A 189 0.42 -4.28 6.09
N ILE A 190 0.59 -4.52 7.40
CA ILE A 190 -0.56 -4.69 8.32
C ILE A 190 -1.38 -3.39 8.36
N TYR A 191 -0.71 -2.24 8.42
CA TYR A 191 -1.37 -0.94 8.40
C TYR A 191 -2.18 -0.74 7.11
N ARG A 192 -1.63 -1.10 5.94
CA ARG A 192 -2.35 -1.07 4.66
C ARG A 192 -3.60 -1.96 4.65
N ASN A 193 -3.53 -3.12 5.30
CA ASN A 193 -4.68 -4.01 5.44
C ASN A 193 -5.71 -3.45 6.43
N TRP A 194 -5.28 -2.80 7.51
CA TRP A 194 -6.19 -2.10 8.43
C TRP A 194 -6.88 -0.90 7.76
N LEU A 195 -6.18 -0.17 6.88
CA LEU A 195 -6.79 0.88 6.07
C LEU A 195 -7.80 0.35 5.04
N SER A 196 -7.86 -0.96 4.79
CA SER A 196 -8.84 -1.54 3.86
C SER A 196 -10.23 -1.74 4.44
N GLY A 197 -10.34 -1.66 5.77
CA GLY A 197 -11.50 -2.07 6.54
C GLY A 197 -11.07 -2.96 7.69
N ASP A 198 -12.00 -3.79 8.17
CA ASP A 198 -11.79 -4.55 9.40
C ASP A 198 -10.80 -5.68 9.22
N LEU A 199 -9.72 -5.66 10.00
CA LEU A 199 -8.73 -6.73 10.03
C LEU A 199 -9.36 -8.09 10.36
N SER A 200 -10.40 -8.12 11.20
CA SER A 200 -11.12 -9.33 11.60
C SER A 200 -11.85 -10.02 10.43
N THR A 201 -12.40 -9.24 9.51
CA THR A 201 -13.13 -9.74 8.32
C THR A 201 -12.20 -10.20 7.19
N SER A 202 -10.91 -9.89 7.28
CA SER A 202 -9.95 -10.23 6.24
C SER A 202 -9.73 -11.75 6.15
N PRO A 203 -9.81 -12.36 4.95
CA PRO A 203 -9.54 -13.79 4.78
C PRO A 203 -8.11 -14.14 5.20
N ALA A 204 -7.17 -13.21 5.04
CA ALA A 204 -5.78 -13.37 5.46
C ALA A 204 -5.64 -13.47 6.99
N PHE A 205 -6.50 -12.78 7.75
CA PHE A 205 -6.51 -12.85 9.20
C PHE A 205 -7.09 -14.19 9.69
N SER A 206 -8.20 -14.64 9.11
CA SER A 206 -8.79 -15.96 9.42
C SER A 206 -7.80 -17.10 9.15
N GLN A 207 -7.05 -17.03 8.05
CA GLN A 207 -5.97 -17.97 7.76
C GLN A 207 -4.80 -17.87 8.76
N THR A 208 -4.45 -16.66 9.20
CA THR A 208 -3.42 -16.47 10.23
C THR A 208 -3.84 -17.11 11.55
N LEU A 209 -5.10 -16.94 11.94
CA LEU A 209 -5.66 -17.56 13.15
C LEU A 209 -5.73 -19.07 13.04
N SER A 210 -6.11 -19.62 11.89
CA SER A 210 -6.15 -21.07 11.70
C SER A 210 -4.75 -21.68 11.81
N LEU A 211 -3.73 -21.02 11.24
CA LEU A 211 -2.32 -21.42 11.39
C LEU A 211 -1.85 -21.30 12.84
N PHE A 212 -2.23 -20.23 13.54
CA PHE A 212 -1.88 -20.02 14.94
C PHE A 212 -2.47 -21.11 15.86
N LYS A 213 -3.70 -21.56 15.60
CA LYS A 213 -4.34 -22.66 16.35
C LYS A 213 -3.65 -24.02 16.18
N VAL A 214 -2.89 -24.20 15.10
CA VAL A 214 -2.17 -25.46 14.80
C VAL A 214 -0.77 -25.49 15.43
N LEU A 215 -0.28 -24.36 15.97
CA LEU A 215 1.05 -24.28 16.56
C LEU A 215 1.19 -25.11 17.85
N ASN A 216 2.44 -25.51 18.12
CA ASN A 216 2.83 -26.17 19.38
C ASN A 216 2.57 -25.25 20.59
N LYS A 217 2.17 -25.83 21.72
CA LYS A 217 1.87 -25.10 22.97
C LYS A 217 2.99 -24.13 23.38
N THR A 218 4.23 -24.60 23.35
CA THR A 218 5.41 -23.81 23.71
C THR A 218 5.62 -22.62 22.79
N ARG A 219 5.43 -22.79 21.47
CA ARG A 219 5.56 -21.70 20.49
C ARG A 219 4.49 -20.62 20.69
N VAL A 220 3.26 -21.02 21.00
CA VAL A 220 2.17 -20.07 21.31
C VAL A 220 2.50 -19.23 22.54
N ILE A 221 2.95 -19.87 23.62
CA ILE A 221 3.32 -19.16 24.86
C ILE A 221 4.48 -18.18 24.60
N THR A 222 5.53 -18.62 23.88
CA THR A 222 6.65 -17.71 23.53
C THR A 222 6.22 -16.55 22.64
N ALA A 223 5.21 -16.75 21.79
CA ALA A 223 4.65 -15.69 20.95
C ALA A 223 3.87 -14.66 21.79
N VAL A 224 3.06 -15.13 22.75
CA VAL A 224 2.36 -14.28 23.71
C VAL A 224 3.37 -13.49 24.56
N ASP A 225 4.45 -14.13 25.03
CA ASP A 225 5.55 -13.48 25.76
C ASP A 225 6.25 -12.39 24.94
N SER A 226 6.54 -12.68 23.68
CA SER A 226 7.12 -11.70 22.74
C SER A 226 6.18 -10.52 22.51
N SER A 227 4.88 -10.77 22.42
CA SER A 227 3.85 -9.73 22.28
C SER A 227 3.75 -8.83 23.53
N LEU A 228 3.86 -9.41 24.74
CA LEU A 228 3.92 -8.67 25.99
C LEU A 228 5.18 -7.78 26.07
N GLY A 229 6.32 -8.29 25.61
CA GLY A 229 7.56 -7.51 25.49
C GLY A 229 7.39 -6.27 24.60
N SER A 230 6.69 -6.41 23.47
CA SER A 230 6.36 -5.30 22.55
C SER A 230 5.47 -4.23 23.22
N LEU A 231 4.48 -4.66 24.01
CA LEU A 231 3.63 -3.74 24.79
C LEU A 231 4.41 -3.03 25.89
N MET A 232 5.29 -3.72 26.61
CA MET A 232 6.14 -3.10 27.64
C MET A 232 7.11 -2.08 27.05
N ALA A 233 7.73 -2.38 25.90
CA ALA A 233 8.57 -1.43 25.19
C ALA A 233 7.77 -0.19 24.74
N SER A 234 6.53 -0.39 24.28
CA SER A 234 5.63 0.70 23.92
C SER A 234 5.27 1.59 25.12
N ILE A 235 4.97 1.00 26.28
CA ILE A 235 4.70 1.74 27.52
C ILE A 235 5.95 2.52 27.96
N GLY A 236 7.13 1.90 27.92
CA GLY A 236 8.40 2.54 28.27
C GLY A 236 8.72 3.75 27.40
N LEU A 237 8.44 3.67 26.09
CA LEU A 237 8.60 4.79 25.17
C LEU A 237 7.62 5.94 25.44
N LEU A 238 6.37 5.63 25.76
CA LEU A 238 5.36 6.65 26.06
C LEU A 238 5.63 7.30 27.43
N SER A 239 6.07 6.52 28.43
CA SER A 239 6.41 7.05 29.75
C SER A 239 7.69 7.88 29.74
N SER A 240 8.70 7.53 28.93
CA SER A 240 9.92 8.34 28.79
C SER A 240 9.64 9.71 28.16
N VAL A 241 8.73 9.76 27.19
CA VAL A 241 8.26 11.02 26.57
C VAL A 241 7.46 11.85 27.57
N LYS A 242 6.66 11.22 28.44
CA LYS A 242 5.93 11.92 29.51
C LYS A 242 6.86 12.61 30.51
N CYS A 243 8.04 12.04 30.76
CA CYS A 243 8.99 12.52 31.77
C CYS A 243 10.03 13.52 31.25
N ASP A 244 9.86 14.09 30.04
CA ASP A 244 10.74 15.13 29.46
C ASP A 244 12.25 14.79 29.49
N THR A 245 12.62 13.51 29.37
CA THR A 245 14.03 13.14 29.18
C THR A 245 14.46 13.50 27.75
N ASN A 246 15.50 14.33 27.59
CA ASN A 246 15.99 14.86 26.31
C ASN A 246 15.84 13.85 25.14
N PRO A 247 14.91 14.09 24.19
CA PRO A 247 14.59 13.09 23.17
C PRO A 247 15.69 13.06 22.10
N THR A 248 16.64 12.15 22.21
CA THR A 248 17.73 11.97 21.23
C THR A 248 17.33 11.11 20.02
N ALA A 249 16.20 10.41 20.08
CA ALA A 249 15.69 9.55 19.01
C ALA A 249 14.52 10.20 18.25
N VAL A 250 14.51 10.08 16.91
CA VAL A 250 13.47 10.62 16.00
C VAL A 250 12.05 10.20 16.42
N ARG A 251 11.89 8.97 16.91
CA ARG A 251 10.60 8.47 17.44
C ARG A 251 10.10 9.24 18.66
N MET A 252 11.00 9.69 19.53
CA MET A 252 10.64 10.49 20.70
C MET A 252 10.32 11.93 20.31
N LEU A 253 10.94 12.48 19.25
CA LEU A 253 10.61 13.81 18.74
C LEU A 253 9.18 13.87 18.16
N SER A 254 8.75 12.80 17.48
CA SER A 254 7.38 12.71 16.94
C SER A 254 6.32 12.55 18.03
N LEU A 255 6.65 11.88 19.12
CA LEU A 255 5.77 11.66 20.27
C LEU A 255 5.75 12.84 21.26
N ALA A 256 6.82 13.66 21.28
CA ALA A 256 6.92 14.87 22.07
C ALA A 256 6.18 16.07 21.45
N ASP A 257 5.45 15.86 20.36
CA ASP A 257 4.61 16.89 19.76
C ASP A 257 3.55 17.37 20.77
N VAL A 258 3.36 18.69 20.84
CA VAL A 258 2.39 19.37 21.71
C VAL A 258 1.00 18.75 21.58
N ARG A 259 0.65 18.27 20.39
CA ARG A 259 -0.64 17.66 20.05
C ARG A 259 -0.94 16.37 20.82
N TYR A 260 0.08 15.62 21.23
CA TYR A 260 -0.09 14.32 21.89
C TYR A 260 0.03 14.37 23.43
N LYS A 261 0.60 15.45 23.98
CA LYS A 261 0.82 15.61 25.43
C LYS A 261 -0.45 15.38 26.29
N PRO A 262 -1.64 15.91 25.95
CA PRO A 262 -2.84 15.70 26.77
C PRO A 262 -3.39 14.26 26.70
N LEU A 263 -3.13 13.54 25.60
CA LEU A 263 -3.68 12.21 25.35
C LEU A 263 -2.75 11.07 25.82
N LEU A 264 -1.52 11.40 26.19
CA LEU A 264 -0.50 10.43 26.52
C LEU A 264 -0.86 9.58 27.74
N SER A 265 -1.47 10.18 28.78
CA SER A 265 -1.91 9.44 29.97
C SER A 265 -3.02 8.43 29.67
N GLU A 266 -3.96 8.82 28.80
CA GLU A 266 -5.07 7.98 28.39
C GLU A 266 -4.59 6.83 27.49
N ALA A 267 -3.71 7.12 26.52
CA ALA A 267 -3.09 6.10 25.69
C ALA A 267 -2.27 5.09 26.52
N ILE A 268 -1.51 5.56 27.52
CA ILE A 268 -0.75 4.68 28.43
C ILE A 268 -1.71 3.79 29.23
N ALA A 269 -2.81 4.35 29.76
CA ALA A 269 -3.79 3.57 30.52
C ALA A 269 -4.40 2.45 29.67
N ILE A 270 -4.80 2.74 28.42
CA ILE A 270 -5.36 1.75 27.49
C ILE A 270 -4.34 0.64 27.18
N ILE A 271 -3.07 0.99 26.93
CA ILE A 271 -2.03 -0.01 26.64
C ILE A 271 -1.71 -0.84 27.89
N ILE A 272 -1.77 -0.26 29.10
CA ILE A 272 -1.62 -1.00 30.37
C ILE A 272 -2.77 -1.99 30.54
N GLN A 273 -4.02 -1.56 30.34
CA GLN A 273 -5.18 -2.45 30.39
C GLN A 273 -5.04 -3.60 29.38
N LEU A 274 -4.62 -3.31 28.14
CA LEU A 274 -4.35 -4.35 27.15
C LEU A 274 -3.25 -5.32 27.61
N LYS A 275 -2.16 -4.81 28.20
CA LYS A 275 -1.08 -5.64 28.76
C LYS A 275 -1.61 -6.56 29.86
N GLU A 276 -2.40 -6.04 30.80
CA GLU A 276 -2.97 -6.81 31.91
C GLU A 276 -3.88 -7.93 31.41
N VAL A 277 -4.72 -7.65 30.40
CA VAL A 277 -5.58 -8.66 29.78
C VAL A 277 -4.77 -9.70 29.02
N VAL A 278 -3.74 -9.32 28.26
CA VAL A 278 -2.86 -10.29 27.59
C VAL A 278 -2.08 -11.14 28.61
N ALA A 279 -1.69 -10.56 29.75
CA ALA A 279 -1.02 -11.28 30.83
C ALA A 279 -1.96 -12.28 31.53
N SER A 280 -3.24 -11.94 31.70
CA SER A 280 -4.24 -12.87 32.23
C SER A 280 -4.51 -14.02 31.26
N TRP A 281 -4.57 -13.75 29.96
CA TRP A 281 -4.65 -14.80 28.93
C TRP A 281 -3.42 -15.70 28.91
N ARG A 282 -2.23 -15.15 29.09
CA ARG A 282 -0.99 -15.93 29.22
C ARG A 282 -1.07 -16.90 30.40
N ALA A 283 -1.55 -16.45 31.56
CA ALA A 283 -1.72 -17.31 32.74
C ALA A 283 -2.72 -18.44 32.47
N ARG A 284 -3.89 -18.14 31.90
CA ARG A 284 -4.90 -19.15 31.51
C ARG A 284 -4.37 -20.17 30.51
N LEU A 285 -3.58 -19.72 29.53
CA LEU A 285 -2.96 -20.62 28.54
C LEU A 285 -1.90 -21.53 29.19
N LEU A 286 -1.11 -21.01 30.14
CA LEU A 286 -0.15 -21.83 30.89
C LEU A 286 -0.85 -22.89 31.75
N GLU A 287 -1.88 -22.52 32.51
CA GLU A 287 -2.68 -23.46 33.30
C GLU A 287 -3.31 -24.56 32.42
N ALA A 288 -3.88 -24.17 31.27
CA ALA A 288 -4.43 -25.12 30.30
C ALA A 288 -3.36 -25.96 29.57
N SER A 289 -2.09 -25.53 29.59
CA SER A 289 -0.97 -26.29 29.05
C SER A 289 -0.50 -27.39 30.00
N GLU A 290 -0.54 -27.12 31.30
CA GLU A 290 -0.12 -27.99 32.41
C GLU A 290 -1.22 -28.96 32.86
N SER A 291 -2.50 -28.67 32.59
CA SER A 291 -3.60 -29.58 32.87
C SER A 291 -3.44 -30.90 32.10
N VAL A 292 -3.05 -31.96 32.81
CA VAL A 292 -3.07 -33.35 32.35
C VAL A 292 -4.53 -33.76 32.11
N PRO A 293 -4.88 -34.54 31.08
CA PRO A 293 -6.24 -35.07 30.95
C PRO A 293 -6.53 -35.92 32.19
N THR A 294 -7.51 -35.52 33.00
CA THR A 294 -8.08 -36.38 34.03
C THR A 294 -8.75 -37.56 33.32
N GLU A 295 -8.13 -38.73 33.40
CA GLU A 295 -8.79 -40.00 33.10
C GLU A 295 -9.98 -40.14 34.06
N VAL A 296 -11.18 -39.93 33.54
CA VAL A 296 -12.40 -40.37 34.22
C VAL A 296 -12.54 -41.86 33.93
N ALA A 297 -12.37 -42.66 34.99
CA ALA A 297 -12.63 -44.07 35.01
C ALA A 297 -14.02 -44.38 34.44
N ALA A 298 -14.08 -45.25 33.43
CA ALA A 298 -15.29 -45.95 33.05
C ALA A 298 -14.90 -47.38 32.67
N ASP A 299 -15.59 -48.32 33.33
CA ASP A 299 -15.43 -49.77 33.28
C ASP A 299 -15.37 -50.40 31.88
N GLY A 300 -14.62 -51.49 31.80
CA GLY A 300 -15.13 -52.73 31.22
C GLY A 300 -15.07 -52.92 29.70
N THR A 301 -14.14 -53.78 29.29
CA THR A 301 -14.15 -54.63 28.09
C THR A 301 -14.05 -53.95 26.70
N SER A 302 -12.82 -53.92 26.17
CA SER A 302 -12.58 -54.12 24.73
C SER A 302 -11.24 -54.80 24.49
N SER A 303 -11.27 -55.91 23.76
CA SER A 303 -10.15 -56.74 23.31
C SER A 303 -9.12 -55.97 22.45
N PRO A 304 -7.88 -56.47 22.33
CA PRO A 304 -6.80 -55.74 21.65
C PRO A 304 -7.01 -55.75 20.13
N ILE A 305 -7.05 -54.56 19.52
CA ILE A 305 -6.99 -54.40 18.06
C ILE A 305 -5.54 -54.63 17.63
N SER A 306 -5.34 -55.63 16.78
CA SER A 306 -4.06 -55.98 16.16
C SER A 306 -3.60 -54.88 15.21
N CYS A 307 -2.34 -54.48 15.33
CA CYS A 307 -1.66 -53.67 14.33
C CYS A 307 -1.36 -54.54 13.10
N ILE A 308 -1.93 -54.18 11.94
CA ILE A 308 -1.53 -54.77 10.65
C ILE A 308 -0.19 -54.12 10.25
N PRO A 309 0.89 -54.88 9.99
CA PRO A 309 2.14 -54.31 9.53
C PRO A 309 2.05 -53.97 8.03
N LEU A 310 2.47 -52.76 7.66
CA LEU A 310 2.66 -52.36 6.26
C LEU A 310 3.81 -53.18 5.62
N PRO A 311 3.60 -53.82 4.46
CA PRO A 311 4.66 -54.57 3.81
C PRO A 311 5.68 -53.64 3.13
N GLY A 312 6.96 -53.89 3.43
CA GLY A 312 8.10 -53.17 2.85
C GLY A 312 8.31 -53.50 1.38
N LYS A 313 7.89 -52.58 0.50
CA LYS A 313 8.43 -52.43 -0.86
C LYS A 313 8.57 -50.93 -1.18
N ARG A 314 9.75 -50.52 -1.66
CA ARG A 314 10.02 -49.14 -2.09
C ARG A 314 9.11 -48.80 -3.28
N LEU A 315 8.16 -47.89 -3.08
CA LEU A 315 7.25 -47.37 -4.10
C LEU A 315 7.86 -46.13 -4.78
N THR A 316 7.78 -46.04 -6.11
CA THR A 316 8.27 -44.88 -6.89
C THR A 316 7.25 -43.72 -6.86
N LEU A 317 7.73 -42.47 -6.92
CA LEU A 317 6.93 -41.23 -6.76
C LEU A 317 5.67 -41.15 -7.65
N GLN A 318 5.67 -41.80 -8.82
CA GLN A 318 4.50 -41.84 -9.71
C GLN A 318 3.37 -42.72 -9.16
N THR A 319 3.69 -43.88 -8.56
CA THR A 319 2.67 -44.75 -7.93
C THR A 319 2.01 -44.07 -6.72
N LEU A 320 2.78 -43.29 -5.95
CA LEU A 320 2.26 -42.48 -4.84
C LEU A 320 1.33 -41.36 -5.34
N ARG A 321 1.66 -40.74 -6.48
CA ARG A 321 0.86 -39.67 -7.09
C ARG A 321 -0.45 -40.18 -7.69
N GLU A 322 -0.45 -41.39 -8.23
CA GLU A 322 -1.65 -42.07 -8.71
C GLU A 322 -2.54 -42.56 -7.55
N HIS A 323 -1.94 -43.06 -6.46
CA HIS A 323 -2.69 -43.42 -5.26
C HIS A 323 -3.35 -42.22 -4.56
N LEU A 324 -2.71 -41.04 -4.60
CA LEU A 324 -3.32 -39.80 -4.09
C LEU A 324 -4.41 -39.24 -5.02
N LYS A 325 -4.30 -39.43 -6.34
CA LYS A 325 -5.32 -39.02 -7.32
C LYS A 325 -6.56 -39.92 -7.33
N ASN A 326 -6.39 -41.21 -7.05
CA ASN A 326 -7.46 -42.21 -7.11
C ASN A 326 -8.13 -42.48 -5.74
N SER A 327 -7.77 -41.71 -4.70
CA SER A 327 -8.55 -41.73 -3.45
C SER A 327 -9.84 -40.96 -3.68
N PRO A 328 -11.02 -41.56 -3.44
CA PRO A 328 -12.28 -40.90 -3.73
C PRO A 328 -12.45 -39.67 -2.83
N VAL A 329 -12.70 -38.54 -3.47
CA VAL A 329 -13.24 -37.32 -2.86
C VAL A 329 -14.48 -37.71 -2.07
N ILE A 330 -14.37 -37.81 -0.74
CA ILE A 330 -15.53 -37.85 0.15
C ILE A 330 -16.02 -36.42 0.31
N SER A 331 -16.79 -35.97 -0.69
CA SER A 331 -17.83 -34.97 -0.52
C SER A 331 -18.99 -35.64 0.22
N LYS A 332 -18.89 -35.71 1.55
CA LYS A 332 -20.05 -35.82 2.43
C LYS A 332 -19.78 -34.92 3.63
N GLU A 333 -20.53 -33.83 3.69
CA GLU A 333 -21.07 -33.31 4.93
C GLU A 333 -21.60 -34.49 5.74
N LYS A 334 -20.80 -34.91 6.71
CA LYS A 334 -21.25 -35.64 7.87
C LYS A 334 -20.53 -35.00 9.02
N ASP A 335 -21.31 -34.40 9.91
CA ASP A 335 -20.93 -34.08 11.26
C ASP A 335 -20.13 -35.25 11.84
N ILE A 336 -18.81 -35.13 11.84
CA ILE A 336 -17.97 -35.90 12.72
C ILE A 336 -18.03 -35.15 14.04
N SER A 337 -19.16 -35.30 14.72
CA SER A 337 -19.25 -35.25 16.17
C SER A 337 -18.48 -36.45 16.75
N CYS A 338 -17.17 -36.49 16.49
CA CYS A 338 -16.28 -37.26 17.34
C CYS A 338 -16.18 -36.49 18.65
N GLY A 339 -17.00 -36.91 19.63
CA GLY A 339 -16.89 -36.52 21.03
C GLY A 339 -15.57 -37.00 21.65
N ARG A 340 -14.45 -36.46 21.15
CA ARG A 340 -13.15 -36.48 21.83
C ARG A 340 -13.10 -35.15 22.55
N GLY A 341 -13.32 -35.16 23.86
CA GLY A 341 -13.49 -33.95 24.67
C GLY A 341 -12.51 -32.85 24.27
N ILE A 342 -13.03 -31.65 23.97
CA ILE A 342 -12.21 -30.48 23.65
C ILE A 342 -11.20 -30.34 24.79
N THR A 343 -9.92 -30.60 24.49
CA THR A 343 -8.86 -30.44 25.49
C THR A 343 -8.93 -29.03 26.08
N PRO A 344 -8.68 -28.85 27.38
CA PRO A 344 -8.74 -27.53 28.03
C PRO A 344 -7.88 -26.50 27.27
N TRP A 345 -6.73 -26.92 26.75
CA TRP A 345 -5.87 -26.13 25.86
C TRP A 345 -6.59 -25.63 24.60
N LYS A 346 -7.27 -26.51 23.86
CA LYS A 346 -7.96 -26.13 22.62
C LYS A 346 -9.12 -25.17 22.89
N ARG A 347 -9.86 -25.36 23.99
CA ARG A 347 -10.90 -24.44 24.44
C ARG A 347 -10.32 -23.06 24.75
N ALA A 348 -9.26 -23.00 25.58
CA ALA A 348 -8.60 -21.75 25.93
C ALA A 348 -8.04 -21.01 24.70
N LEU A 349 -7.50 -21.74 23.71
CA LEU A 349 -7.04 -21.15 22.45
C LEU A 349 -8.18 -20.61 21.58
N ASP A 350 -9.29 -21.34 21.50
CA ASP A 350 -10.46 -20.89 20.73
C ASP A 350 -11.10 -19.65 21.37
N GLU A 351 -11.17 -19.59 22.70
CA GLU A 351 -11.62 -18.42 23.45
C GLU A 351 -10.64 -17.24 23.29
N PHE A 352 -9.33 -17.47 23.35
CA PHE A 352 -8.32 -16.44 23.09
C PHE A 352 -8.44 -15.88 21.66
N ALA A 353 -8.64 -16.74 20.66
CA ALA A 353 -8.82 -16.32 19.28
C ALA A 353 -10.14 -15.52 19.07
N ALA A 354 -11.21 -15.92 19.75
CA ALA A 354 -12.47 -15.19 19.75
C ALA A 354 -12.31 -13.80 20.40
N TRP A 355 -11.63 -13.73 21.56
CA TRP A 355 -11.28 -12.49 22.22
C TRP A 355 -10.43 -11.58 21.33
N LEU A 356 -9.37 -12.13 20.71
CA LEU A 356 -8.50 -11.37 19.80
C LEU A 356 -9.30 -10.82 18.61
N THR A 357 -10.23 -11.60 18.08
CA THR A 357 -11.12 -11.14 17.01
C THR A 357 -12.03 -10.00 17.49
N ALA A 358 -12.57 -10.09 18.71
CA ALA A 358 -13.41 -9.05 19.32
C ALA A 358 -12.66 -7.74 19.66
N VAL A 359 -11.37 -7.84 20.01
CA VAL A 359 -10.51 -6.65 20.22
C VAL A 359 -10.25 -5.92 18.90
N LEU A 360 -10.18 -6.66 17.79
CA LEU A 360 -9.84 -6.15 16.46
C LEU A 360 -11.04 -5.83 15.56
N THR A 361 -12.26 -6.21 15.94
CA THR A 361 -13.50 -5.82 15.23
C THR A 361 -13.76 -4.34 15.38
N SER A 362 -14.23 -3.69 14.31
CA SER A 362 -14.45 -2.24 14.30
C SER A 362 -15.85 -1.79 14.73
N GLN A 363 -16.84 -2.69 14.79
CA GLN A 363 -18.23 -2.32 15.09
C GLN A 363 -18.61 -2.58 16.55
N ARG A 364 -19.11 -1.53 17.21
CA ARG A 364 -19.92 -1.63 18.43
C ARG A 364 -21.26 -2.26 18.03
N PRO A 365 -21.75 -3.32 18.70
CA PRO A 365 -23.12 -3.78 18.46
C PRO A 365 -24.09 -2.64 18.80
N GLN A 366 -24.86 -2.20 17.81
CA GLN A 366 -25.89 -1.16 17.95
C GLN A 366 -26.91 -1.61 19.01
N GLY A 367 -27.06 -0.85 20.10
CA GLY A 367 -28.13 -1.09 21.09
C GLY A 367 -27.80 -0.93 22.58
N SER A 368 -26.62 -0.46 23.00
CA SER A 368 -26.39 -0.12 24.43
C SER A 368 -25.72 1.24 24.60
N SER A 369 -26.46 2.20 25.16
CA SER A 369 -26.05 3.58 25.46
C SER A 369 -25.27 3.72 26.77
N LYS A 370 -24.73 2.61 27.31
CA LYS A 370 -23.92 2.62 28.53
C LYS A 370 -22.72 1.72 28.34
N LEU A 371 -21.53 2.23 28.65
CA LEU A 371 -20.29 1.46 28.73
C LEU A 371 -20.50 0.20 29.58
N PRO A 372 -20.30 -1.01 29.06
CA PRO A 372 -19.87 -2.12 29.90
C PRO A 372 -18.43 -1.83 30.33
N GLU A 373 -18.10 -2.09 31.59
CA GLU A 373 -16.80 -1.81 32.21
C GLU A 373 -15.61 -2.58 31.57
N ASP A 374 -15.87 -3.47 30.62
CA ASP A 374 -14.87 -4.20 29.83
C ASP A 374 -14.37 -3.36 28.63
N SER A 375 -13.50 -2.40 28.94
CA SER A 375 -13.14 -1.22 28.13
C SER A 375 -12.27 -1.46 26.86
N LEU A 376 -12.10 -2.70 26.37
CA LEU A 376 -11.17 -3.01 25.26
C LEU A 376 -11.82 -3.52 23.96
N ALA A 377 -13.16 -3.59 23.91
CA ALA A 377 -13.85 -3.91 22.66
C ALA A 377 -13.64 -2.78 21.63
N CYS A 378 -13.32 -3.13 20.38
CA CYS A 378 -13.04 -2.17 19.30
C CYS A 378 -11.84 -1.24 19.54
N LEU A 379 -10.71 -1.80 19.98
CA LEU A 379 -9.46 -1.06 20.23
C LEU A 379 -8.86 -0.42 18.96
N LEU A 380 -9.21 -0.96 17.78
CA LEU A 380 -8.75 -0.50 16.47
C LEU A 380 -9.94 -0.27 15.52
N PRO A 381 -10.72 0.81 15.70
CA PRO A 381 -11.73 1.15 14.73
C PRO A 381 -11.06 1.45 13.39
N ALA A 382 -11.58 0.90 12.29
CA ALA A 382 -11.11 1.28 10.96
C ALA A 382 -11.38 2.78 10.74
N PRO A 383 -10.49 3.52 10.06
CA PRO A 383 -10.62 4.97 9.96
C PRO A 383 -11.92 5.38 9.26
N HIS A 384 -12.44 4.56 8.34
CA HIS A 384 -13.68 4.82 7.63
C HIS A 384 -14.94 4.76 8.49
N HIS A 385 -14.89 4.09 9.64
CA HIS A 385 -15.99 4.02 10.60
C HIS A 385 -15.94 5.15 11.63
N LEU A 386 -14.93 6.03 11.55
CA LEU A 386 -14.81 7.19 12.41
C LEU A 386 -15.29 8.44 11.65
N PRO A 387 -16.17 9.25 12.24
CA PRO A 387 -16.58 10.54 11.66
C PRO A 387 -15.39 11.50 11.55
N LEU A 388 -15.38 12.41 10.58
CA LEU A 388 -14.29 13.36 10.31
C LEU A 388 -12.94 12.71 9.94
N TYR A 389 -12.91 11.45 9.53
CA TYR A 389 -11.66 10.80 9.14
C TYR A 389 -10.99 11.51 7.95
N GLU A 390 -11.75 12.14 7.07
CA GLU A 390 -11.27 12.87 5.90
C GLU A 390 -10.38 14.07 6.27
N VAL A 391 -10.48 14.60 7.48
CA VAL A 391 -9.59 15.67 7.97
C VAL A 391 -8.16 15.15 8.11
N PHE A 392 -8.03 13.93 8.64
CA PHE A 392 -6.74 13.31 8.96
C PHE A 392 -6.19 12.45 7.82
N TYR A 393 -7.07 11.75 7.10
CA TYR A 393 -6.74 10.80 6.05
C TYR A 393 -7.05 11.39 4.67
N GLY A 394 -6.03 11.51 3.82
CA GLY A 394 -6.25 11.89 2.43
C GLY A 394 -4.97 11.85 1.61
N PRO A 395 -4.97 12.45 0.42
CA PRO A 395 -6.13 12.95 -0.34
C PRO A 395 -7.18 11.87 -0.70
N PRO A 396 -8.41 12.27 -1.08
CA PRO A 396 -9.47 11.34 -1.51
C PRO A 396 -9.09 10.62 -2.81
N THR A 397 -9.69 9.46 -3.04
CA THR A 397 -9.35 8.57 -4.17
C THR A 397 -9.47 9.25 -5.55
N SER A 398 -10.42 10.18 -5.71
CA SER A 398 -10.56 10.98 -6.94
C SER A 398 -9.33 11.80 -7.27
N GLU A 399 -8.70 12.41 -6.27
CA GLU A 399 -7.51 13.25 -6.42
C GLU A 399 -6.23 12.45 -6.59
N VAL A 400 -6.19 11.20 -6.08
CA VAL A 400 -5.02 10.32 -6.24
C VAL A 400 -4.71 10.09 -7.72
N ALA A 401 -5.74 9.97 -8.58
CA ALA A 401 -5.53 9.82 -10.02
C ALA A 401 -4.88 11.07 -10.64
N ALA A 402 -5.37 12.27 -10.29
CA ALA A 402 -4.80 13.53 -10.75
C ALA A 402 -3.37 13.75 -10.22
N LEU A 403 -3.11 13.37 -8.97
CA LEU A 403 -1.79 13.44 -8.36
C LEU A 403 -0.81 12.44 -8.99
N ARG A 404 -1.26 11.21 -9.28
CA ARG A 404 -0.50 10.21 -10.05
C ARG A 404 -0.10 10.76 -11.41
N PHE A 405 -1.04 11.37 -12.12
CA PHE A 405 -0.76 11.98 -13.43
C PHE A 405 0.25 13.13 -13.35
N ARG A 406 0.20 13.95 -12.29
CA ARG A 406 1.15 15.06 -12.08
C ARG A 406 2.57 14.58 -11.74
N LEU A 407 2.70 13.49 -10.98
CA LEU A 407 3.99 12.97 -10.53
C LEU A 407 4.63 12.01 -11.53
N ASP A 408 3.83 11.09 -12.09
CA ASP A 408 4.27 10.09 -13.08
C ASP A 408 3.41 10.18 -14.33
N PRO A 409 3.50 11.27 -15.11
CA PRO A 409 2.70 11.40 -16.30
C PRO A 409 3.09 10.35 -17.34
N PRO A 410 2.16 9.55 -17.87
CA PRO A 410 2.44 8.61 -18.95
C PRO A 410 2.52 9.36 -20.28
N MET A 411 3.57 10.16 -20.46
CA MET A 411 3.75 11.12 -21.58
C MET A 411 3.55 10.46 -22.95
N GLN A 412 4.12 9.27 -23.16
CA GLN A 412 3.97 8.54 -24.44
C GLN A 412 2.53 8.16 -24.74
N ARG A 413 1.79 7.67 -23.73
CA ARG A 413 0.38 7.32 -23.86
C ARG A 413 -0.47 8.56 -24.13
N VAL A 414 -0.21 9.66 -23.42
CA VAL A 414 -0.93 10.92 -23.61
C VAL A 414 -0.73 11.47 -25.02
N VAL A 415 0.52 11.54 -25.49
CA VAL A 415 0.82 12.00 -26.86
C VAL A 415 0.15 11.09 -27.89
N HIS A 416 0.22 9.77 -27.72
CA HIS A 416 -0.46 8.82 -28.60
C HIS A 416 -1.98 9.02 -28.62
N GLN A 417 -2.61 9.18 -27.45
CA GLN A 417 -4.05 9.42 -27.34
C GLN A 417 -4.46 10.74 -28.01
N VAL A 418 -3.69 11.82 -27.80
CA VAL A 418 -3.95 13.13 -28.41
C VAL A 418 -3.81 13.07 -29.94
N LEU A 419 -2.77 12.41 -30.47
CA LEU A 419 -2.55 12.30 -31.91
C LEU A 419 -3.52 11.33 -32.61
N THR A 420 -4.11 10.39 -31.86
CA THR A 420 -5.07 9.40 -32.39
C THR A 420 -6.51 9.89 -32.29
N ASN A 421 -6.89 10.56 -31.19
CA ASN A 421 -8.22 11.12 -30.99
C ASN A 421 -8.12 12.47 -30.24
N PRO A 422 -7.85 13.57 -30.98
CA PRO A 422 -7.68 14.88 -30.36
C PRO A 422 -8.98 15.40 -29.71
N GLY A 423 -10.15 15.13 -30.29
CA GLY A 423 -11.44 15.58 -29.75
C GLY A 423 -11.74 15.04 -28.36
N ALA A 424 -11.47 13.76 -28.11
CA ALA A 424 -11.68 13.15 -26.80
C ALA A 424 -10.79 13.77 -25.71
N HIS A 425 -9.55 14.14 -26.05
CA HIS A 425 -8.60 14.69 -25.08
C HIS A 425 -8.75 16.21 -24.90
N LEU A 426 -9.02 16.96 -25.98
CA LEU A 426 -9.21 18.41 -25.95
C LEU A 426 -10.66 18.83 -25.58
N LYS A 427 -11.58 17.86 -25.51
CA LYS A 427 -13.02 18.08 -25.29
C LYS A 427 -13.66 18.97 -26.37
N CYS A 428 -13.19 18.86 -27.62
CA CYS A 428 -13.72 19.58 -28.77
C CYS A 428 -14.62 18.66 -29.60
N ALA A 429 -15.92 18.94 -29.64
CA ALA A 429 -16.91 18.13 -30.35
C ALA A 429 -16.61 17.97 -31.86
N GLU A 430 -16.05 19.01 -32.48
CA GLU A 430 -15.70 19.05 -33.91
C GLU A 430 -14.56 18.09 -34.30
N LEU A 431 -13.72 17.70 -33.34
CA LEU A 431 -12.57 16.81 -33.55
C LEU A 431 -12.81 15.41 -32.96
N CYS A 432 -14.02 15.14 -32.47
CA CYS A 432 -14.39 13.87 -31.86
C CYS A 432 -14.71 12.84 -32.95
N LEU A 433 -13.86 11.82 -33.04
CA LEU A 433 -14.06 10.70 -33.96
C LEU A 433 -14.97 9.64 -33.32
N MET A 434 -15.93 9.12 -34.08
CA MET A 434 -16.76 7.98 -33.66
C MET A 434 -15.93 6.68 -33.53
N ASN A 435 -14.94 6.52 -34.42
CA ASN A 435 -13.96 5.43 -34.38
C ASN A 435 -12.55 6.02 -34.19
N PRO A 436 -11.76 5.57 -33.20
CA PRO A 436 -10.42 6.11 -32.95
C PRO A 436 -9.42 5.81 -34.07
N GLU A 437 -9.68 4.79 -34.90
CA GLU A 437 -8.89 4.46 -36.10
C GLU A 437 -9.38 5.21 -37.34
N GLY A 438 -10.49 5.93 -37.26
CA GLY A 438 -11.03 6.71 -38.38
C GLY A 438 -10.12 7.88 -38.77
N LEU A 439 -10.13 8.20 -40.07
CA LEU A 439 -9.49 9.38 -40.64
C LEU A 439 -10.59 10.38 -41.05
N ASP A 440 -10.49 11.61 -40.57
CA ASP A 440 -11.37 12.72 -40.95
C ASP A 440 -10.50 13.87 -41.49
N PRO A 441 -10.82 14.47 -42.65
CA PRO A 441 -10.12 15.64 -43.20
C PRO A 441 -10.07 16.85 -42.25
N LEU A 442 -11.00 16.95 -41.29
CA LEU A 442 -11.05 18.04 -40.31
C LEU A 442 -9.99 17.92 -39.21
N LEU A 443 -9.31 16.79 -39.11
CA LEU A 443 -8.24 16.60 -38.12
C LEU A 443 -7.03 17.49 -38.41
N PRO A 444 -6.28 17.89 -37.37
CA PRO A 444 -4.99 18.57 -37.56
C PRO A 444 -4.02 17.71 -38.38
N ASP A 445 -3.22 18.34 -39.24
CA ASP A 445 -2.26 17.68 -40.14
C ASP A 445 -1.38 16.66 -39.42
N LEU A 446 -0.88 17.03 -38.24
CA LEU A 446 -0.05 16.18 -37.40
C LEU A 446 -0.75 14.88 -36.99
N CYS A 447 -2.06 14.93 -36.69
CA CYS A 447 -2.86 13.76 -36.33
C CYS A 447 -3.10 12.85 -37.53
N ILE A 448 -3.39 13.42 -38.71
CA ILE A 448 -3.57 12.66 -39.96
C ILE A 448 -2.26 11.95 -40.32
N LEU A 449 -1.15 12.68 -40.32
CA LEU A 449 0.17 12.13 -40.62
C LEU A 449 0.55 11.06 -39.60
N TYR A 450 0.27 11.28 -38.32
CA TYR A 450 0.49 10.27 -37.29
C TYR A 450 -0.35 9.01 -37.54
N LYS A 451 -1.63 9.10 -37.88
CA LYS A 451 -2.42 7.88 -38.18
C LYS A 451 -1.85 7.10 -39.37
N LEU A 452 -1.50 7.80 -40.45
CA LEU A 452 -0.83 7.19 -41.62
C LEU A 452 0.53 6.58 -41.27
N HIS A 453 1.29 7.19 -40.34
CA HIS A 453 2.58 6.64 -39.87
C HIS A 453 2.41 5.32 -39.09
N LEU A 454 1.28 5.13 -38.41
CA LEU A 454 0.99 3.91 -37.64
C LEU A 454 0.69 2.73 -38.58
N GLU A 455 -0.02 2.98 -39.67
CA GLU A 455 -0.33 2.02 -40.73
C GLU A 455 0.92 1.64 -41.56
N ALA A 456 1.87 2.57 -41.67
CA ALA A 456 3.10 2.36 -42.42
C ALA A 456 4.05 1.34 -41.76
N GLY A 457 4.92 0.74 -42.57
CA GLY A 457 5.98 -0.15 -42.10
C GLY A 457 7.16 0.58 -41.43
N LYS A 458 8.24 -0.16 -41.16
CA LYS A 458 9.46 0.38 -40.52
C LYS A 458 10.19 1.45 -41.36
N LEU A 459 10.09 1.35 -42.68
CA LEU A 459 10.61 2.33 -43.64
C LEU A 459 9.44 2.91 -44.41
N ILE A 460 9.30 4.23 -44.38
CA ILE A 460 8.18 4.95 -44.98
C ILE A 460 8.72 5.70 -46.19
N ASN A 461 8.11 5.48 -47.36
CA ASN A 461 8.39 6.26 -48.58
C ASN A 461 7.73 7.64 -48.44
N LEU A 462 8.51 8.71 -48.57
CA LEU A 462 8.02 10.08 -48.41
C LEU A 462 6.99 10.47 -49.48
N TYR A 463 7.15 10.00 -50.71
CA TYR A 463 6.23 10.34 -51.80
C TYR A 463 4.86 9.67 -51.61
N ASP A 464 4.84 8.37 -51.32
CA ASP A 464 3.59 7.64 -51.07
C ASP A 464 2.84 8.21 -49.86
N TRP A 465 3.58 8.64 -48.84
CA TRP A 465 3.00 9.27 -47.65
C TRP A 465 2.41 10.66 -47.96
N LEU A 466 3.08 11.46 -48.80
CA LEU A 466 2.56 12.75 -49.28
C LEU A 466 1.26 12.57 -50.08
N VAL A 467 1.22 11.58 -50.98
CA VAL A 467 0.03 11.28 -51.80
C VAL A 467 -1.12 10.81 -50.93
N ALA A 468 -0.87 9.93 -49.95
CA ALA A 468 -1.87 9.50 -48.98
C ALA A 468 -2.41 10.69 -48.16
N PHE A 469 -1.55 11.57 -47.69
CA PHE A 469 -1.94 12.79 -46.98
C PHE A 469 -2.80 13.73 -47.83
N ALA A 470 -2.40 13.99 -49.08
CA ALA A 470 -3.14 14.82 -50.01
C ALA A 470 -4.54 14.25 -50.33
N THR A 471 -4.65 12.92 -50.40
CA THR A 471 -5.92 12.22 -50.62
C THR A 471 -6.87 12.41 -49.44
N VAL A 472 -6.37 12.35 -48.20
CA VAL A 472 -7.20 12.51 -46.98
C VAL A 472 -7.66 13.96 -46.83
N VAL A 473 -6.79 14.95 -47.05
CA VAL A 473 -7.12 16.38 -46.86
C VAL A 473 -8.00 16.93 -47.99
N GLY A 474 -8.10 16.23 -49.12
CA GLY A 474 -8.95 16.62 -50.25
C GLY A 474 -8.37 17.78 -51.05
N ASP A 475 -7.23 17.58 -51.73
CA ASP A 475 -6.62 18.58 -52.61
C ASP A 475 -7.53 18.89 -53.82
N PRO A 476 -8.02 20.14 -54.00
CA PRO A 476 -8.74 20.51 -55.21
C PRO A 476 -7.86 20.50 -56.47
N GLY A 477 -6.52 20.50 -56.31
CA GLY A 477 -5.55 20.38 -57.40
C GLY A 477 -5.29 18.95 -57.88
N SER A 478 -5.69 17.93 -57.11
CA SER A 478 -5.63 16.54 -57.55
C SER A 478 -6.90 16.18 -58.31
N SER A 479 -6.94 16.52 -59.61
CA SER A 479 -7.81 15.80 -60.54
C SER A 479 -7.53 14.30 -60.40
N ARG A 480 -8.51 13.45 -60.72
CA ARG A 480 -8.57 11.98 -60.48
C ARG A 480 -7.53 11.15 -61.27
N THR A 481 -6.37 11.73 -61.57
CA THR A 481 -5.26 11.14 -62.31
C THR A 481 -4.07 10.95 -61.36
N LEU A 482 -3.64 9.70 -61.18
CA LEU A 482 -2.61 9.22 -60.23
C LEU A 482 -1.22 9.89 -60.38
N ASN A 483 -1.02 10.76 -61.38
CA ASN A 483 0.26 11.32 -61.80
C ASN A 483 0.41 12.82 -61.52
N ASP A 484 -0.63 13.52 -61.06
CA ASP A 484 -0.52 14.94 -60.76
C ASP A 484 0.12 15.16 -59.38
N LYS A 485 1.13 16.03 -59.35
CA LYS A 485 1.82 16.39 -58.11
C LYS A 485 0.86 17.16 -57.20
N PRO A 486 0.77 16.85 -55.89
CA PRO A 486 -0.03 17.61 -54.95
C PRO A 486 0.32 19.09 -54.97
N SER A 487 -0.64 19.97 -54.68
CA SER A 487 -0.44 21.41 -54.66
C SER A 487 0.70 21.84 -53.73
N GLN A 488 1.40 22.93 -54.07
CA GLN A 488 2.50 23.45 -53.25
C GLN A 488 2.08 23.74 -51.80
N TRP A 489 0.83 24.17 -51.61
CA TRP A 489 0.25 24.38 -50.29
C TRP A 489 0.22 23.10 -49.47
N ILE A 490 -0.28 21.99 -50.03
CA ILE A 490 -0.31 20.70 -49.33
C ILE A 490 1.10 20.16 -49.10
N GLN A 491 2.01 20.32 -50.05
CA GLN A 491 3.42 19.96 -49.86
C GLN A 491 4.03 20.71 -48.66
N SER A 492 3.73 22.01 -48.50
CA SER A 492 4.23 22.79 -47.37
C SER A 492 3.67 22.32 -46.01
N ARG A 493 2.37 21.98 -45.96
CA ARG A 493 1.71 21.40 -44.77
C ARG A 493 2.31 20.05 -44.40
N PHE A 494 2.52 19.19 -45.40
CA PHE A 494 3.15 17.89 -45.26
C PHE A 494 4.58 17.99 -44.71
N LEU A 495 5.42 18.85 -45.30
CA LEU A 495 6.79 19.07 -44.86
C LEU A 495 6.86 19.60 -43.42
N ARG A 496 5.95 20.51 -43.06
CA ARG A 496 5.82 20.98 -41.68
C ARG A 496 5.47 19.83 -40.73
N GLY A 497 4.46 19.03 -41.06
CA GLY A 497 4.04 17.91 -40.21
C GLY A 497 5.11 16.81 -40.07
N ILE A 498 5.89 16.53 -41.13
CA ILE A 498 7.07 15.67 -41.05
C ILE A 498 8.09 16.24 -40.09
N SER A 499 8.41 17.54 -40.22
CA SER A 499 9.37 18.19 -39.33
C SER A 499 8.93 18.12 -37.86
N GLU A 500 7.64 18.26 -37.59
CA GLU A 500 7.06 18.11 -36.25
C GLU A 500 7.15 16.65 -35.76
N LEU A 501 6.85 15.65 -36.60
CA LEU A 501 6.99 14.23 -36.25
C LEU A 501 8.45 13.80 -36.02
N GLU A 502 9.40 14.37 -36.76
CA GLU A 502 10.83 14.17 -36.55
C GLU A 502 11.27 14.81 -35.22
N HIS A 503 10.80 16.02 -34.92
CA HIS A 503 11.10 16.70 -33.65
C HIS A 503 10.55 15.94 -32.44
N LEU A 504 9.37 15.33 -32.56
CA LEU A 504 8.78 14.47 -31.54
C LEU A 504 9.45 13.09 -31.44
N GLY A 505 10.37 12.76 -32.37
CA GLY A 505 11.13 11.51 -32.35
C GLY A 505 10.36 10.29 -32.87
N PHE A 506 9.27 10.47 -33.62
CA PHE A 506 8.53 9.36 -34.24
C PHE A 506 9.23 8.83 -35.48
N ILE A 507 9.92 9.71 -36.21
CA ILE A 507 10.63 9.38 -37.44
C ILE A 507 12.06 9.93 -37.40
N ARG A 508 12.93 9.37 -38.25
CA ARG A 508 14.30 9.84 -38.46
C ARG A 508 14.72 9.65 -39.91
N GLY A 509 15.48 10.58 -40.46
CA GLY A 509 16.13 10.41 -41.76
C GLY A 509 17.02 9.16 -41.80
N THR A 510 16.93 8.38 -42.89
CA THR A 510 17.74 7.18 -43.09
C THR A 510 18.66 7.33 -44.30
N ARG A 511 19.86 6.75 -44.20
CA ARG A 511 20.81 6.65 -45.33
C ARG A 511 20.67 5.34 -46.10
N ARG A 512 19.76 4.44 -45.68
CA ARG A 512 19.60 3.11 -46.28
C ARG A 512 18.90 3.14 -47.63
N ARG A 513 17.94 4.05 -47.81
CA ARG A 513 17.21 4.28 -49.05
C ARG A 513 17.00 5.77 -49.21
N VAL A 514 17.19 6.25 -50.43
CA VAL A 514 16.89 7.63 -50.82
C VAL A 514 15.37 7.83 -50.71
N ASP A 515 14.93 9.01 -50.29
CA ASP A 515 13.51 9.41 -50.15
C ASP A 515 12.68 8.60 -49.13
N HIS A 516 13.34 7.91 -48.21
CA HIS A 516 12.68 7.19 -47.12
C HIS A 516 13.01 7.79 -45.76
N VAL A 517 12.08 7.63 -44.82
CA VAL A 517 12.29 7.87 -43.39
C VAL A 517 12.11 6.57 -42.61
N SER A 518 12.84 6.42 -41.50
CA SER A 518 12.70 5.29 -40.60
C SER A 518 11.78 5.63 -39.44
N ARG A 519 10.83 4.76 -39.13
CA ARG A 519 10.00 4.85 -37.92
C ARG A 519 10.82 4.41 -36.70
N LEU A 520 10.80 5.22 -35.65
CA LEU A 520 11.53 4.97 -34.41
C LEU A 520 10.67 4.31 -33.33
N THR A 521 9.35 4.52 -33.37
CA THR A 521 8.39 3.96 -32.41
C THR A 521 7.74 2.68 -32.95
N SER A 522 7.62 1.68 -32.07
CA SER A 522 6.82 0.47 -32.35
C SER A 522 5.48 0.59 -31.63
N THR A 523 4.39 0.26 -32.32
CA THR A 523 3.01 0.23 -31.80
C THR A 523 2.83 -0.62 -30.54
N CYS A 524 3.72 -1.59 -30.29
CA CYS A 524 3.66 -2.47 -29.12
C CYS A 524 3.92 -1.79 -27.76
N PHE A 525 4.43 -0.56 -27.70
CA PHE A 525 4.72 0.14 -26.44
C PHE A 525 3.62 1.12 -26.00
N LEU A 526 2.50 1.17 -26.72
CA LEU A 526 1.46 2.21 -26.55
C LEU A 526 0.11 1.68 -26.01
N TYR A 527 0.01 0.38 -25.72
CA TYR A 527 -1.18 -0.27 -25.13
C TYR A 527 -1.01 -0.57 -23.63
#